data_AF-A0AAE4T236-F1
#
_entry.id   AF-A0AAE4T236-F1
#
_cell.length_a   1.000
_cell.length_b   1.000
_cell.length_c   1.000
_cell.angle_alpha   90.00
_cell.angle_beta   90.00
_cell.angle_gamma   90.00
#
_symmetry.space_group_name_H-M   'P 1'
#
loop_
_entity.id
_entity.type
_entity.pdbx_description
1 polymer ?
#
loop_
_entity_poly.entity_id
_entity_poly.type
_entity_poly.pdbx_seq_one_letter_code
_entity_poly.pdbx_strand_id
1 'polypeptide(L)'
;MKIIKPLIISSIIAFTFWFTNVMFMNKTTYEETVTVIDKKKNWETGKLLVYTNNDTLQCIDQQALLRFKSGEIFESIKPGKKYKMKIYGWRYPFFNWYKKIESVQPVN
;
A
#
# COMPACT_ATOMS: atom_id res chain seq x y z
N MET A 1 27.39 -30.68 -3.47
CA MET A 1 27.61 -29.41 -4.21
C MET A 1 26.58 -29.09 -5.33
N LYS A 2 25.57 -29.95 -5.61
CA LYS A 2 24.58 -29.69 -6.69
C LYS A 2 23.40 -28.78 -6.28
N ILE A 3 23.11 -28.65 -4.98
CA ILE A 3 21.94 -27.91 -4.45
C ILE A 3 22.26 -26.42 -4.18
N ILE A 4 23.53 -26.06 -4.06
CA ILE A 4 23.96 -24.70 -3.69
C ILE A 4 23.73 -23.71 -4.85
N LYS A 5 23.99 -24.12 -6.09
CA LYS A 5 23.79 -23.28 -7.29
C LYS A 5 22.32 -22.87 -7.52
N PRO A 6 21.33 -23.78 -7.49
CA PRO A 6 19.92 -23.38 -7.64
C PRO A 6 19.43 -22.53 -6.46
N LEU A 7 19.93 -22.76 -5.24
CA LEU A 7 19.61 -21.93 -4.08
C LEU A 7 20.10 -20.49 -4.26
N ILE A 8 21.33 -20.29 -4.73
CA ILE A 8 21.89 -18.96 -5.00
C ILE A 8 21.09 -18.24 -6.09
N ILE A 9 20.76 -18.94 -7.19
CA ILE A 9 19.96 -18.37 -8.29
C ILE A 9 18.58 -17.94 -7.77
N SER A 10 17.93 -18.78 -6.96
CA SER A 10 16.63 -18.45 -6.34
C SER A 10 16.73 -17.22 -5.44
N SER A 11 17.79 -17.10 -4.63
CA SER A 11 18.02 -15.91 -3.79
C SER A 11 18.23 -14.65 -4.61
N ILE A 12 18.98 -14.72 -5.72
CA ILE A 12 19.19 -13.58 -6.61
C ILE A 12 17.86 -13.14 -7.24
N ILE A 13 17.05 -14.07 -7.73
CA ILE A 13 15.73 -13.77 -8.31
C ILE A 13 14.82 -13.11 -7.26
N ALA A 14 14.77 -13.66 -6.04
CA ALA A 14 13.98 -13.09 -4.96
C ALA A 14 14.46 -11.67 -4.60
N PHE A 15 15.78 -11.45 -4.55
CA PHE A 15 16.36 -10.14 -4.28
C PHE A 15 16.07 -9.13 -5.39
N THR A 16 16.21 -9.51 -6.67
CA THR A 16 15.86 -8.64 -7.81
C THR A 16 14.37 -8.29 -7.80
N PHE A 17 13.50 -9.27 -7.51
CA PHE A 17 12.07 -9.03 -7.39
C PHE A 17 11.73 -8.07 -6.23
N TRP A 18 12.35 -8.26 -5.07
CA TRP A 18 12.19 -7.36 -3.94
C TRP A 18 12.68 -5.94 -4.27
N PHE A 19 13.89 -5.82 -4.83
CA PHE A 19 14.52 -4.55 -5.18
C PHE A 19 13.69 -3.76 -6.21
N THR A 20 13.19 -4.42 -7.25
CA THR A 20 12.32 -3.79 -8.26
C THR A 20 11.00 -3.30 -7.67
N ASN A 21 10.38 -4.04 -6.74
CA ASN A 21 9.18 -3.60 -6.03
C ASN A 21 9.45 -2.35 -5.17
N VAL A 22 10.58 -2.30 -4.46
CA VAL A 22 10.98 -1.10 -3.68
C VAL A 22 11.17 0.11 -4.60
N MET A 23 11.85 -0.06 -5.73
CA MET A 23 12.07 1.02 -6.69
C MET A 23 10.74 1.50 -7.31
N PHE A 24 9.81 0.58 -7.61
CA PHE A 24 8.49 0.93 -8.12
C PHE A 24 7.66 1.74 -7.12
N MET A 25 7.69 1.37 -5.84
CA MET A 25 7.04 2.15 -4.78
C MET A 25 7.56 3.59 -4.78
N ASN A 26 8.88 3.77 -4.68
CA ASN A 26 9.49 5.10 -4.62
C ASN A 26 9.16 6.00 -5.82
N LYS A 27 9.07 5.44 -7.03
CA LYS A 27 8.75 6.21 -8.25
C LYS A 27 7.30 6.65 -8.35
N THR A 28 6.38 5.91 -7.71
CA THR A 28 4.94 6.16 -7.83
C THR A 28 4.36 6.86 -6.62
N THR A 29 5.19 7.21 -5.64
CA THR A 29 4.75 7.90 -4.44
C THR A 29 4.51 9.38 -4.70
N TYR A 30 3.35 9.87 -4.29
CA TYR A 30 3.00 11.29 -4.30
C TYR A 30 2.17 11.64 -3.07
N GLU A 31 2.07 12.93 -2.75
CA GLU A 31 1.26 13.44 -1.65
C GLU A 31 0.00 14.09 -2.19
N GLU A 32 -1.14 13.80 -1.55
CA GLU A 32 -2.43 14.33 -1.94
C GLU A 32 -3.26 14.66 -0.70
N THR A 33 -3.92 15.83 -0.71
CA THR A 33 -4.87 16.19 0.33
C THR A 33 -6.26 15.78 -0.09
N VAL A 34 -6.84 14.83 0.64
CA VAL A 34 -8.14 14.23 0.32
C VAL A 34 -9.08 14.30 1.52
N THR A 35 -10.38 14.38 1.22
CA THR A 35 -11.44 14.25 2.23
C THR A 35 -11.90 12.82 2.25
N VAL A 36 -11.91 12.20 3.42
CA VAL A 36 -12.37 10.82 3.58
C VAL A 36 -13.88 10.82 3.65
N ILE A 37 -14.52 10.13 2.72
CA ILE A 37 -15.98 9.98 2.67
C ILE A 37 -16.39 8.86 3.63
N ASP A 38 -15.73 7.71 3.53
CA ASP A 38 -16.03 6.53 4.33
C ASP A 38 -14.84 5.55 4.36
N LYS A 39 -14.89 4.51 5.19
CA LYS A 39 -13.92 3.41 5.20
C LYS A 39 -14.60 2.07 5.46
N LYS A 40 -14.17 1.02 4.78
CA LYS A 40 -14.74 -0.33 4.92
C LYS A 40 -13.66 -1.40 5.01
N LYS A 41 -13.84 -2.32 5.94
CA LYS A 41 -13.13 -3.60 5.98
C LYS A 41 -13.92 -4.62 5.18
N ASN A 42 -13.34 -5.13 4.11
CA ASN A 42 -13.92 -6.21 3.32
C ASN A 42 -13.48 -7.55 3.93
N TRP A 43 -14.41 -8.27 4.55
CA TRP A 43 -14.12 -9.53 5.26
C TRP A 43 -13.83 -10.71 4.33
N GLU A 44 -14.35 -10.70 3.10
CA GLU A 44 -14.11 -11.76 2.12
C GLU A 44 -12.69 -11.68 1.54
N THR A 45 -12.18 -10.45 1.34
CA THR A 45 -10.86 -10.22 0.72
C THR A 45 -9.78 -9.78 1.71
N GLY A 46 -10.15 -9.51 2.97
CA GLY A 46 -9.28 -8.94 3.99
C GLY A 46 -8.84 -7.48 3.74
N LYS A 47 -9.38 -6.82 2.71
CA LYS A 47 -8.92 -5.48 2.30
C LYS A 47 -9.46 -4.40 3.22
N LEU A 48 -8.59 -3.48 3.60
CA LEU A 48 -8.89 -2.26 4.34
C LEU A 48 -9.00 -1.10 3.34
N LEU A 49 -10.22 -0.71 2.98
CA LEU A 49 -10.50 0.28 1.95
C LEU A 49 -10.93 1.61 2.54
N VAL A 50 -10.36 2.70 2.05
CA VAL A 50 -10.66 4.07 2.42
C VAL A 50 -11.22 4.78 1.19
N TYR A 51 -12.46 5.22 1.27
CA TYR A 51 -13.13 5.94 0.19
C TYR A 51 -12.92 7.43 0.39
N THR A 52 -12.34 8.08 -0.59
CA THR A 52 -12.09 9.52 -0.58
C THR A 52 -12.88 10.21 -1.67
N ASN A 53 -12.90 11.54 -1.66
CA ASN A 53 -13.52 12.33 -2.71
C ASN A 53 -12.85 12.18 -4.10
N ASN A 54 -11.62 11.69 -4.16
CA ASN A 54 -10.87 11.54 -5.41
C ASN A 54 -10.74 10.08 -5.85
N ASP A 55 -10.42 9.17 -4.92
CA ASP A 55 -10.15 7.76 -5.25
C ASP A 55 -10.47 6.80 -4.08
N THR A 56 -10.51 5.51 -4.38
CA THR A 56 -10.52 4.44 -3.37
C THR A 56 -9.11 3.96 -3.10
N LEU A 57 -8.68 4.13 -1.85
CA LEU A 57 -7.34 3.79 -1.39
C LEU A 57 -7.39 2.54 -0.51
N GLN A 58 -6.28 1.82 -0.45
CA GLN A 58 -6.14 0.63 0.38
C GLN A 58 -5.03 0.80 1.42
N CYS A 59 -5.34 0.50 2.68
CA CYS A 59 -4.33 0.28 3.71
C CYS A 59 -3.78 -1.14 3.54
N ILE A 60 -2.47 -1.26 3.35
CA ILE A 60 -1.78 -2.55 3.22
C ILE A 60 -0.42 -2.48 3.91
N ASP A 61 0.02 -3.59 4.47
CA ASP A 61 1.35 -3.69 5.04
C ASP A 61 2.41 -3.57 3.95
N GLN A 62 3.43 -2.77 4.23
CA GLN A 62 4.56 -2.57 3.34
C GLN A 62 5.62 -3.61 3.68
N GLN A 63 5.39 -4.86 3.27
CA GLN A 63 6.31 -5.97 3.50
C GLN A 63 7.72 -5.66 3.00
N ALA A 64 7.82 -4.96 1.86
CA ALA A 64 9.09 -4.54 1.27
C ALA A 64 9.89 -3.58 2.16
N LEU A 65 9.22 -2.84 3.05
CA LEU A 65 9.82 -1.90 4.00
C LEU A 65 9.77 -2.42 5.45
N LEU A 66 9.34 -3.68 5.67
CA LEU A 66 9.12 -4.27 6.98
C LEU A 66 8.19 -3.43 7.88
N ARG A 67 7.20 -2.73 7.30
CA ARG A 67 6.22 -1.91 8.03
C ARG A 67 4.85 -2.59 8.02
N PHE A 68 4.38 -2.98 9.20
CA PHE A 68 3.09 -3.67 9.41
C PHE A 68 2.12 -2.80 10.22
N LYS A 69 1.79 -1.62 9.69
CA LYS A 69 0.95 -0.61 10.37
C LYS A 69 -0.40 -0.39 9.68
N SER A 70 -0.81 -1.29 8.79
CA SER A 70 -2.03 -1.09 8.00
C SER A 70 -3.29 -0.94 8.86
N GLY A 71 -3.38 -1.69 9.96
CA GLY A 71 -4.47 -1.59 10.95
C GLY A 71 -4.48 -0.23 11.66
N GLU A 72 -3.34 0.19 12.22
CA GLU A 72 -3.20 1.48 12.92
C GLU A 72 -3.54 2.67 12.00
N ILE A 73 -3.02 2.66 10.76
CA ILE A 73 -3.33 3.69 9.76
C ILE A 73 -4.84 3.68 9.48
N PHE A 74 -5.43 2.52 9.23
CA PHE A 74 -6.86 2.40 8.96
C PHE A 74 -7.73 2.90 10.13
N GLU A 75 -7.34 2.62 11.37
CA GLU A 75 -8.04 3.08 12.57
C GLU A 75 -7.92 4.60 12.78
N SER A 76 -6.74 5.17 12.52
CA SER A 76 -6.48 6.62 12.66
C SER A 76 -7.31 7.51 11.72
N ILE A 77 -7.74 6.96 10.58
CA ILE A 77 -8.53 7.66 9.58
C ILE A 77 -10.00 7.71 10.01
N LYS A 78 -10.59 8.92 10.07
CA LYS A 78 -12.00 9.13 10.40
C LYS A 78 -12.76 9.69 9.18
N PRO A 79 -13.92 9.12 8.82
CA PRO A 79 -14.81 9.71 7.83
C PRO A 79 -15.17 11.16 8.13
N GLY A 80 -15.36 11.97 7.09
CA GLY A 80 -15.66 13.39 7.17
C GLY A 80 -14.46 14.31 7.44
N LYS A 81 -13.26 13.77 7.66
CA LYS A 81 -12.04 14.57 7.90
C LYS A 81 -11.13 14.66 6.68
N LYS A 82 -10.33 15.73 6.64
CA LYS A 82 -9.29 15.94 5.62
C LYS A 82 -7.95 15.44 6.10
N TYR A 83 -7.24 14.77 5.21
CA TYR A 83 -5.91 14.25 5.46
C TYR A 83 -5.00 14.53 4.28
N LYS A 84 -3.75 14.85 4.58
CA LYS A 84 -2.64 14.79 3.64
C LYS A 84 -2.13 13.36 3.65
N MET A 85 -2.34 12.64 2.57
CA MET A 85 -1.99 11.24 2.42
C MET A 85 -0.81 11.09 1.47
N LYS A 86 0.14 10.24 1.83
CA LYS A 86 1.21 9.78 0.93
C LYS A 86 0.73 8.50 0.28
N ILE A 87 0.52 8.53 -1.03
CA ILE A 87 -0.13 7.48 -1.81
C ILE A 87 0.87 6.95 -2.83
N TYR A 88 0.87 5.65 -3.08
CA TYR A 88 1.71 5.03 -4.11
C TYR A 88 0.97 3.90 -4.84
N GLY A 89 1.50 3.51 -6.00
CA GLY A 89 0.88 2.50 -6.85
C GLY A 89 -0.35 3.01 -7.61
N TRP A 90 -0.91 2.16 -8.46
CA TRP A 90 -1.91 2.52 -9.47
C TRP A 90 -3.18 1.68 -9.30
N ARG A 91 -4.33 2.19 -9.75
CA ARG A 91 -5.59 1.45 -9.78
C ARG A 91 -5.58 0.49 -10.97
N TYR A 92 -5.74 -0.81 -10.71
CA TYR A 92 -5.95 -1.82 -11.76
C TYR A 92 -7.24 -2.60 -11.50
N PRO A 93 -8.34 -2.30 -12.22
CA PRO A 93 -9.66 -2.87 -11.98
C PRO A 93 -9.72 -4.40 -12.07
N PHE A 94 -9.10 -4.99 -13.11
CA PHE A 94 -9.18 -6.43 -13.36
C PHE A 94 -8.56 -7.28 -12.24
N PHE A 95 -7.45 -6.83 -11.63
CA PHE A 95 -6.84 -7.51 -10.48
C PHE A 95 -7.37 -7.01 -9.13
N ASN A 96 -8.42 -6.19 -9.12
CA ASN A 96 -8.98 -5.58 -7.91
C ASN A 96 -7.87 -4.87 -7.08
N TRP A 97 -6.92 -4.22 -7.75
CA TRP A 97 -5.80 -3.52 -7.11
C TRP A 97 -6.10 -2.04 -6.98
N TYR A 98 -5.85 -1.52 -5.79
CA TYR A 98 -6.08 -0.12 -5.43
C TYR A 98 -4.74 0.57 -5.20
N LYS A 99 -4.77 1.90 -5.26
CA LYS A 99 -3.66 2.71 -4.78
C LYS A 99 -3.50 2.49 -3.28
N LYS A 100 -2.26 2.55 -2.80
CA LYS A 100 -1.90 2.17 -1.43
C LYS A 100 -1.55 3.40 -0.63
N ILE A 101 -1.96 3.41 0.63
CA ILE A 101 -1.61 4.46 1.58
C ILE A 101 -0.28 4.10 2.25
N GLU A 102 0.73 4.97 2.16
CA GLU A 102 1.99 4.87 2.89
C GLU A 102 1.90 5.55 4.25
N SER A 103 1.39 6.77 4.30
CA SER A 103 1.23 7.54 5.53
C SER A 103 0.06 8.52 5.43
N VAL A 104 -0.46 8.91 6.60
CA VAL A 104 -1.54 9.88 6.71
C VAL A 104 -1.21 10.94 7.76
N GLN A 105 -1.52 12.18 7.46
CA GLN A 105 -1.39 13.30 8.38
C GLN A 105 -2.70 14.11 8.38
N PRO A 106 -3.32 14.36 9.54
CA PRO A 106 -4.51 15.22 9.61
C PRO A 106 -4.18 16.63 9.11
N VAL A 107 -5.10 17.23 8.36
CA VAL A 107 -5.04 18.66 8.02
C VAL A 107 -6.03 19.36 8.94
N ASN A 108 -5.53 20.30 9.75
CA ASN A 108 -6.36 21.15 10.61
C ASN A 108 -7.26 22.09 9.79
#